data_AF-A0A1K1YK60-F1
#
_entry.id   AF-A0A1K1YK60-F1
#
_cell.length_a   1.000
_cell.length_b   1.000
_cell.length_c   1.000
_cell.angle_alpha   90.00
_cell.angle_beta   90.00
_cell.angle_gamma   90.00
#
_symmetry.space_group_name_H-M   'P 1'
#
loop_
_entity.id
_entity.type
_entity.pdbx_description
1 polymer ?
#
loop_
_entity_poly.entity_id
_entity_poly.type
_entity_poly.pdbx_seq_one_letter_code
_entity_poly.pdbx_strand_id
1 'polypeptide(L)'
;MDSVLRAAVMYLALMVLFKIAGRRSLADITTFDFVLLMIIGEATQQALLGDDFSLTNALMVIVTLIAIDVGLSLLKQRSSWVSRLIDGGPTVIVEDGRLLRGRMRHARLIEEDIMEAARSSQGIETLAQIKFAIIERNGKISVIPKESS
;
A
#
# COMPACT_ATOMS: atom_id res chain seq x y z
N MET A 1 19.61 -2.55 -31.85
CA MET A 1 20.54 -2.03 -30.81
C MET A 1 19.88 -0.95 -29.96
N ASP A 2 19.00 -0.13 -30.53
CA ASP A 2 18.30 0.94 -29.79
C ASP A 2 17.45 0.42 -28.61
N SER A 3 16.76 -0.71 -28.76
CA SER A 3 15.95 -1.28 -27.68
C SER A 3 16.75 -1.65 -26.43
N VAL A 4 18.00 -2.09 -26.58
CA VAL A 4 18.89 -2.42 -25.43
C VAL A 4 19.31 -1.14 -24.71
N LEU A 5 19.64 -0.08 -25.46
CA LEU A 5 20.00 1.21 -24.89
C LEU A 5 18.79 1.86 -24.20
N ARG A 6 17.62 1.82 -24.82
CA ARG A 6 16.35 2.29 -24.22
C ARG A 6 16.02 1.54 -22.94
N ALA A 7 16.22 0.22 -22.92
CA ALA A 7 16.03 -0.59 -21.72
C ALA A 7 16.99 -0.19 -20.59
N ALA A 8 18.28 0.01 -20.90
CA ALA A 8 19.27 0.46 -19.93
C ALA A 8 18.94 1.85 -19.36
N VAL A 9 18.55 2.80 -20.21
CA VAL A 9 18.15 4.16 -19.80
C VAL A 9 16.90 4.12 -18.92
N MET A 10 15.86 3.38 -19.32
CA MET A 10 14.64 3.24 -18.53
C MET A 10 14.89 2.59 -17.18
N TYR A 11 15.71 1.53 -17.15
CA TYR A 11 16.08 0.88 -15.90
C TYR A 11 16.80 1.84 -14.95
N LEU A 12 17.77 2.61 -15.44
CA LEU A 12 18.47 3.62 -14.64
C LEU A 12 17.54 4.73 -14.16
N ALA A 13 16.65 5.22 -15.02
CA ALA A 13 15.67 6.24 -14.67
C ALA A 13 14.73 5.76 -13.57
N LEU A 14 14.13 4.57 -13.72
CA LEU A 14 13.27 3.97 -12.70
C LEU A 14 14.04 3.72 -11.39
N MET A 15 15.29 3.26 -11.46
CA MET A 15 16.12 3.07 -10.26
C MET A 15 16.33 4.36 -9.48
N VAL A 16 16.64 5.47 -10.16
CA VAL A 16 16.78 6.79 -9.53
C VAL A 16 15.45 7.24 -8.94
N LEU A 17 14.36 7.09 -9.69
CA LEU A 17 13.03 7.51 -9.27
C LEU A 17 12.52 6.74 -8.05
N PHE A 18 12.64 5.41 -8.03
CA PHE A 18 12.29 4.60 -6.86
C PHE A 18 13.17 4.91 -5.65
N LYS A 19 14.44 5.23 -5.86
CA LYS A 19 15.34 5.66 -4.78
C LYS A 19 14.90 6.98 -4.14
N ILE A 20 14.35 7.91 -4.93
CA ILE A 20 13.77 9.18 -4.46
C ILE A 20 12.44 8.94 -3.74
N ALA A 21 11.59 8.05 -4.26
CA ALA A 21 10.30 7.69 -3.66
C ALA A 21 10.45 7.07 -2.24
N GLY A 22 11.63 6.51 -1.93
CA GLY A 22 12.01 6.08 -0.59
C GLY A 22 11.86 4.57 -0.36
N ARG A 23 12.03 4.15 0.90
CA ARG A 23 12.05 2.73 1.32
C ARG A 23 10.68 2.30 1.83
N ARG A 24 9.70 2.05 0.96
CA ARG A 24 8.52 1.26 1.36
C ARG A 24 8.85 -0.23 1.18
N SER A 25 8.69 -1.01 2.24
CA SER A 25 8.80 -2.48 2.15
C SER A 25 7.67 -3.00 1.27
N LEU A 26 7.92 -4.05 0.47
CA LEU A 26 6.88 -4.72 -0.32
C LEU A 26 5.69 -5.16 0.54
N ALA A 27 5.91 -5.41 1.83
CA ALA A 27 4.89 -5.85 2.78
C ALA A 27 3.92 -4.72 3.24
N ASP A 28 4.29 -3.45 3.01
CA ASP A 28 3.55 -2.25 3.44
C ASP A 28 2.98 -1.46 2.27
N ILE A 29 3.06 -2.03 1.05
CA ILE A 29 2.46 -1.46 -0.16
C ILE A 29 0.96 -1.34 0.05
N THR A 30 0.45 -0.13 -0.11
CA THR A 30 -0.99 0.14 -0.08
C THR A 30 -1.64 -0.23 -1.42
N THR A 31 -2.96 -0.36 -1.46
CA THR A 31 -3.68 -0.61 -2.72
C THR A 31 -3.40 0.48 -3.77
N PHE A 32 -3.22 1.73 -3.34
CA PHE A 32 -2.87 2.83 -4.24
C PHE A 32 -1.46 2.66 -4.82
N ASP A 33 -0.48 2.28 -4.00
CA ASP A 33 0.89 2.00 -4.45
C ASP A 33 0.92 0.86 -5.48
N PHE A 34 0.06 -0.16 -5.29
CA PHE A 34 -0.08 -1.25 -6.25
C PHE A 34 -0.64 -0.77 -7.60
N VAL A 35 -1.65 0.10 -7.60
CA VAL A 35 -2.17 0.72 -8.83
C VAL A 35 -1.11 1.56 -9.53
N LEU A 36 -0.35 2.35 -8.78
CA LEU A 36 0.75 3.15 -9.32
C LEU A 36 1.82 2.26 -9.96
N LEU A 37 2.21 1.17 -9.31
CA LEU A 37 3.17 0.21 -9.85
C LEU A 37 2.70 -0.40 -11.18
N MET A 38 1.41 -0.74 -11.28
CA MET A 38 0.82 -1.25 -12.53
C MET A 38 0.89 -0.23 -13.66
N ILE A 39 0.52 1.03 -13.39
CA ILE A 39 0.57 2.11 -14.39
C ILE A 39 2.01 2.38 -14.86
N ILE A 40 2.98 2.39 -13.93
CA ILE A 40 4.40 2.53 -14.28
C ILE A 40 4.87 1.36 -15.14
N GLY A 41 4.43 0.13 -14.82
CA GLY A 41 4.73 -1.06 -15.62
C GLY A 41 4.23 -0.92 -17.06
N GLU A 42 2.97 -0.51 -17.24
CA GLU A 42 2.38 -0.27 -18.56
C GLU A 42 3.11 0.82 -19.34
N ALA A 43 3.37 1.96 -18.70
CA ALA A 43 4.12 3.06 -19.33
C ALA A 43 5.54 2.63 -19.73
N THR A 44 6.20 1.82 -18.90
CA THR A 44 7.54 1.27 -19.20
C THR A 44 7.48 0.31 -20.39
N GLN A 45 6.46 -0.55 -20.46
CA GLN A 45 6.28 -1.46 -21.59
C GLN A 45 6.10 -0.68 -22.90
N GLN A 46 5.27 0.36 -22.89
CA GLN A 46 5.09 1.24 -24.05
C GLN A 46 6.39 1.96 -24.44
N ALA A 47 7.22 2.36 -23.46
CA ALA A 47 8.52 3.00 -23.70
C ALA A 47 9.53 2.05 -24.38
N LEU A 48 9.50 0.77 -24.02
CA LEU A 48 10.42 -0.25 -24.54
C LEU A 48 10.03 -0.72 -25.95
N LEU A 49 8.73 -0.79 -26.24
CA LEU A 49 8.20 -1.33 -27.50
C LEU A 49 7.83 -0.26 -28.53
N GLY A 50 7.63 1.00 -28.11
CA GLY A 50 7.20 2.09 -28.99
C GLY A 50 8.35 2.83 -29.69
N ASP A 51 8.01 3.77 -30.56
CA ASP A 51 8.97 4.64 -31.28
C ASP A 51 9.60 5.71 -30.36
N ASP A 52 10.55 6.52 -30.86
CA ASP A 52 11.32 7.47 -30.03
C ASP A 52 10.48 8.44 -29.18
N PHE A 53 9.36 8.93 -29.71
CA PHE A 53 8.42 9.78 -28.96
C PHE A 53 7.75 9.04 -27.79
N SER A 54 7.67 7.70 -27.83
CA SER A 54 7.12 6.87 -26.76
C SER A 54 8.02 6.88 -25.52
N LEU A 55 9.34 6.91 -25.69
CA LEU A 55 10.28 6.93 -24.58
C LEU A 55 10.20 8.23 -23.79
N THR A 56 10.23 9.38 -24.48
CA THR A 56 10.13 10.70 -23.84
C THR A 56 8.78 10.91 -23.16
N ASN A 57 7.68 10.50 -23.82
CA ASN A 57 6.35 10.58 -23.21
C ASN A 57 6.23 9.67 -21.99
N ALA A 58 6.72 8.42 -22.06
CA ALA A 58 6.70 7.52 -20.91
C ALA A 58 7.52 8.07 -19.74
N LEU A 59 8.69 8.65 -20.01
CA LEU A 59 9.51 9.27 -18.96
C LEU A 59 8.79 10.46 -18.32
N MET A 60 8.14 11.33 -19.12
CA MET A 60 7.31 12.43 -18.61
C MET A 60 6.16 11.93 -17.74
N VAL A 61 5.44 10.90 -18.18
CA VAL A 61 4.32 10.31 -17.44
C VAL A 61 4.81 9.74 -16.11
N ILE A 62 5.87 8.92 -16.13
CA ILE A 62 6.42 8.30 -14.92
C ILE A 62 6.93 9.37 -13.94
N VAL A 63 7.65 10.39 -14.42
CA VAL A 63 8.10 11.51 -13.57
C VAL A 63 6.92 12.26 -12.97
N THR A 64 5.88 12.53 -13.75
CA THR A 64 4.67 13.23 -13.28
C THR A 64 3.95 12.41 -12.20
N LEU A 65 3.76 11.11 -12.43
CA LEU A 65 3.11 10.21 -11.47
C LEU A 65 3.89 10.12 -10.16
N ILE A 66 5.23 10.04 -10.23
CA ILE A 66 6.07 9.98 -9.03
C ILE A 66 6.10 11.33 -8.32
N ALA A 67 6.12 12.45 -9.03
CA ALA A 67 6.01 13.78 -8.43
C ALA A 67 4.67 13.94 -7.70
N ILE A 68 3.57 13.44 -8.27
CA ILE A 68 2.25 13.40 -7.63
C ILE A 68 2.31 12.49 -6.40
N ASP A 69 2.86 11.28 -6.49
CA ASP A 69 2.95 10.35 -5.37
C ASP A 69 3.76 10.91 -4.19
N VAL A 70 4.93 11.46 -4.47
CA VAL A 70 5.76 12.15 -3.46
C VAL A 70 5.03 13.35 -2.88
N GLY A 71 4.37 14.15 -3.72
CA GLY A 71 3.55 15.29 -3.27
C GLY A 71 2.40 14.86 -2.36
N LEU A 72 1.69 13.79 -2.70
CA LEU A 72 0.65 13.20 -1.88
C LEU A 72 1.23 12.64 -0.58
N SER A 73 2.39 11.99 -0.62
CA SER A 73 3.07 11.46 0.56
C SER A 73 3.42 12.58 1.55
N LEU A 74 3.98 13.70 1.07
CA LEU A 74 4.27 14.89 1.88
C LEU A 74 2.98 15.53 2.42
N LEU A 75 1.92 15.58 1.61
CA LEU A 75 0.63 16.12 2.02
C LEU A 75 -0.05 15.25 3.09
N LYS A 76 0.06 13.92 2.98
CA LYS A 76 -0.41 12.94 3.97
C LYS A 76 0.32 13.12 5.31
N GLN A 77 1.62 13.43 5.30
CA GLN A 77 2.37 13.74 6.54
C GLN A 77 1.85 15.01 7.23
N ARG A 78 1.41 16.02 6.46
CA ARG A 78 0.91 17.28 7.00
C ARG A 78 -0.58 17.24 7.38
N SER A 79 -1.37 16.36 6.75
CA SER A 79 -2.82 16.27 6.97
C SER A 79 -3.32 14.84 7.17
N SER A 80 -3.75 14.54 8.40
CA SER A 80 -4.37 13.26 8.75
C SER A 80 -5.73 13.03 8.06
N TRP A 81 -6.36 14.09 7.54
CA TRP A 81 -7.58 13.99 6.74
C TRP A 81 -7.29 13.46 5.33
N VAL A 82 -6.27 13.99 4.66
CA VAL A 82 -5.83 13.49 3.34
C VAL A 82 -5.35 12.05 3.44
N SER A 83 -4.61 11.71 4.50
CA SER A 83 -4.21 10.34 4.78
C SER A 83 -5.41 9.39 4.94
N ARG A 84 -6.47 9.82 5.63
CA ARG A 84 -7.68 9.00 5.82
C ARG A 84 -8.50 8.86 4.55
N LEU A 85 -8.54 9.89 3.70
CA LEU A 85 -9.29 9.86 2.44
C LEU A 85 -8.64 8.96 1.39
N ILE A 86 -7.31 8.95 1.32
CA ILE A 86 -6.56 8.22 0.28
C ILE A 86 -6.23 6.78 0.71
N ASP A 87 -5.68 6.58 1.91
CA ASP A 87 -5.18 5.26 2.34
C ASP A 87 -6.12 4.54 3.33
N GLY A 88 -7.21 5.20 3.75
CA GLY A 88 -7.90 4.81 4.97
C GLY A 88 -7.06 5.08 6.22
N GLY A 89 -7.71 5.05 7.38
CA GLY A 89 -7.04 5.16 8.69
C GLY A 89 -6.99 3.80 9.39
N PRO A 90 -5.96 3.53 10.21
CA PRO A 90 -5.99 2.35 11.07
C PRO A 90 -7.26 2.38 11.92
N THR A 91 -8.06 1.33 11.83
CA THR A 91 -9.39 1.29 12.46
C THR A 91 -9.46 0.11 13.41
N VAL A 92 -9.70 0.39 14.69
CA VAL A 92 -9.93 -0.66 15.69
C VAL A 92 -11.28 -1.33 15.38
N ILE A 93 -11.25 -2.64 15.15
CA ILE A 93 -12.41 -3.48 14.84
C ILE A 93 -12.76 -4.43 15.99
N VAL A 94 -11.82 -4.71 16.91
CA VAL A 94 -12.07 -5.43 18.17
C VAL A 94 -11.41 -4.68 19.31
N GLU A 95 -12.13 -4.56 20.42
CA GLU A 95 -11.65 -3.97 21.67
C GLU A 95 -12.05 -4.88 22.84
N ASP A 96 -11.05 -5.37 23.57
CA ASP A 96 -11.18 -6.27 24.72
C ASP A 96 -12.07 -7.50 24.48
N GLY A 97 -11.99 -8.08 23.28
CA GLY A 97 -12.79 -9.23 22.86
C GLY A 97 -14.24 -8.87 22.49
N ARG A 98 -14.55 -7.59 22.29
CA ARG A 98 -15.84 -7.13 21.76
C ARG A 98 -15.69 -6.68 20.31
N LEU A 99 -16.51 -7.25 19.44
CA LEU A 99 -16.58 -6.87 18.03
C LEU A 99 -17.22 -5.49 17.87
N LEU A 100 -16.51 -4.57 17.25
CA LEU A 100 -17.05 -3.25 16.86
C LEU A 100 -17.76 -3.38 15.52
N ARG A 101 -18.94 -4.03 15.54
CA ARG A 101 -19.71 -4.40 14.33
C ARG A 101 -19.97 -3.24 13.37
N GLY A 102 -20.18 -2.03 13.89
CA GLY A 102 -20.34 -0.84 13.05
C GLY A 102 -19.11 -0.57 12.17
N ARG A 103 -17.91 -0.67 12.75
CA ARG A 103 -16.64 -0.46 12.03
C ARG A 103 -16.32 -1.63 11.10
N MET A 104 -16.57 -2.86 11.55
CA MET A 104 -16.45 -4.06 10.72
C MET A 104 -17.33 -4.00 9.47
N ARG A 105 -18.58 -3.53 9.59
CA ARG A 105 -19.49 -3.37 8.45
C ARG A 105 -18.98 -2.34 7.44
N HIS A 106 -18.40 -1.24 7.91
CA HIS A 106 -17.77 -0.25 7.02
C HIS A 106 -16.51 -0.80 6.35
N ALA A 107 -15.72 -1.60 7.06
CA ALA A 107 -14.55 -2.28 6.54
C ALA A 107 -14.87 -3.55 5.72
N ARG A 108 -16.15 -3.93 5.63
CA ARG A 108 -16.63 -5.17 4.97
C ARG A 108 -15.95 -6.45 5.50
N LEU A 109 -15.65 -6.48 6.80
CA LEU A 109 -15.04 -7.63 7.48
C LEU A 109 -16.08 -8.42 8.27
N ILE A 110 -15.88 -9.73 8.33
CA ILE A 110 -16.61 -10.66 9.19
C ILE A 110 -15.72 -11.14 10.35
N GLU A 111 -16.32 -11.78 11.35
CA GLU A 111 -15.59 -12.28 12.51
C GLU A 111 -14.53 -13.32 12.12
N GLU A 112 -14.82 -14.15 11.11
CA GLU A 112 -13.90 -15.15 10.61
C GLU A 112 -12.57 -14.54 10.10
N ASP A 113 -12.61 -13.38 9.43
CA ASP A 113 -11.40 -12.69 8.96
C ASP A 113 -10.47 -12.31 10.12
N ILE A 114 -11.07 -11.83 11.22
CA ILE A 114 -10.34 -11.44 12.43
C ILE A 114 -9.72 -12.68 13.08
N MET A 115 -10.51 -13.75 13.21
CA MET A 115 -10.05 -14.99 13.83
C MET A 115 -8.98 -15.70 12.99
N GLU A 116 -9.06 -15.62 11.67
CA GLU A 116 -8.00 -16.10 10.77
C GLU A 116 -6.70 -15.32 11.00
N ALA A 117 -6.76 -14.00 11.01
CA ALA A 117 -5.60 -13.16 11.29
C ALA A 117 -5.02 -13.42 12.69
N ALA A 118 -5.88 -13.59 13.71
CA ALA A 118 -5.48 -13.88 15.08
C ALA A 118 -4.75 -15.22 15.21
N ARG A 119 -5.24 -16.26 14.53
CA ARG A 119 -4.58 -17.58 14.44
C ARG A 119 -3.24 -17.50 13.71
N SER A 120 -3.23 -16.86 12.53
CA SER A 120 -2.03 -16.80 11.69
C SER A 120 -0.90 -15.96 12.30
N SER A 121 -1.24 -14.89 13.04
CA SER A 121 -0.24 -13.96 13.56
C SER A 121 0.22 -14.28 14.98
N GLN A 122 -0.68 -14.73 15.86
CA GLN A 122 -0.42 -14.89 17.30
C GLN A 122 -0.84 -16.26 17.85
N GLY A 123 -1.41 -17.15 17.02
CA GLY A 123 -1.91 -18.46 17.48
C GLY A 123 -3.12 -18.38 18.40
N ILE A 124 -3.89 -17.29 18.34
CA ILE A 124 -5.06 -17.06 19.21
C ILE A 124 -6.28 -17.82 18.69
N GLU A 125 -6.94 -18.58 19.58
CA GLU A 125 -8.10 -19.42 19.22
C GLU A 125 -9.45 -18.78 19.57
N THR A 126 -9.47 -17.80 20.49
CA THR A 126 -10.72 -17.20 20.96
C THR A 126 -10.68 -15.68 20.94
N LEU A 127 -11.83 -15.08 20.63
CA LEU A 127 -11.97 -13.63 20.59
C LEU A 127 -11.68 -12.96 21.95
N ALA A 128 -11.96 -13.66 23.06
CA ALA A 128 -11.75 -13.16 24.42
C ALA A 128 -10.27 -12.86 24.74
N GLN A 129 -9.34 -13.55 24.07
CA GLN A 129 -7.89 -13.38 24.21
C GLN A 129 -7.37 -12.16 23.44
N ILE A 130 -8.19 -11.52 22.60
CA ILE A 130 -7.80 -10.36 21.82
C ILE A 130 -8.04 -9.09 22.63
N LYS A 131 -6.99 -8.27 22.82
CA LYS A 131 -7.09 -6.93 23.41
C LYS A 131 -7.51 -5.92 22.35
N PHE A 132 -6.80 -5.90 21.23
CA PHE A 132 -7.14 -5.06 20.08
C PHE A 132 -6.96 -5.84 18.79
N ALA A 133 -7.89 -5.66 17.86
CA ALA A 133 -7.66 -5.97 16.45
C ALA A 133 -7.85 -4.69 15.64
N ILE A 134 -6.88 -4.39 14.77
CA ILE A 134 -6.79 -3.13 14.02
C ILE A 134 -6.63 -3.48 12.55
N ILE A 135 -7.50 -2.95 11.69
CA ILE A 135 -7.26 -2.98 10.25
C ILE A 135 -6.27 -1.88 9.89
N GLU A 136 -5.14 -2.25 9.31
CA GLU A 136 -4.09 -1.36 8.84
C GLU A 136 -4.42 -0.76 7.46
N ARG A 137 -3.63 0.22 7.02
CA ARG A 137 -3.80 0.90 5.72
C ARG A 137 -3.65 -0.02 4.50
N ASN A 138 -2.88 -1.09 4.65
CA ASN A 138 -2.72 -2.13 3.62
C ASN A 138 -3.81 -3.20 3.69
N GLY A 139 -4.82 -3.04 4.56
CA GLY A 139 -5.93 -3.98 4.75
C GLY A 139 -5.60 -5.18 5.65
N LYS A 140 -4.35 -5.32 6.11
CA LYS A 140 -3.99 -6.40 7.05
C LYS A 140 -4.61 -6.14 8.42
N ILE A 141 -4.90 -7.21 9.15
CA ILE A 141 -5.41 -7.13 10.51
C ILE A 141 -4.25 -7.39 11.47
N SER A 142 -3.87 -6.36 12.22
CA SER A 142 -2.93 -6.45 13.34
C SER A 142 -3.69 -6.88 14.59
N VAL A 143 -3.22 -7.93 15.26
CA VAL A 143 -3.84 -8.47 16.49
C VAL A 143 -2.90 -8.30 17.67
N ILE A 144 -3.42 -7.71 18.75
CA ILE A 144 -2.71 -7.51 20.02
C ILE A 144 -3.39 -8.42 21.05
N PRO A 145 -2.69 -9.44 21.60
CA PRO A 145 -3.24 -10.29 22.65
C PRO A 145 -3.47 -9.52 23.96
N LYS A 146 -4.39 -10.01 24.79
CA LYS A 146 -4.45 -9.63 26.20
C LYS A 146 -3.24 -10.22 26.92
N GLU A 147 -2.65 -9.44 27.82
CA GLU A 147 -1.67 -9.98 28.75
C GLU A 147 -2.37 -11.04 29.62
N SER A 148 -1.83 -12.25 29.62
CA SER A 148 -2.18 -13.27 30.61
C SER A 148 -1.67 -12.78 31.96
N SER A 149 -2.57 -12.31 32.82
CA SER A 149 -2.28 -12.18 34.26
C SER A 149 -2.09 -13.56 34.89
#